data_AF-A9IBQ8-F1
#
_entry.id   AF-A9IBQ8-F1
#
_cell.length_a   1.000
_cell.length_b   1.000
_cell.length_c   1.000
_cell.angle_alpha   90.00
_cell.angle_beta   90.00
_cell.angle_gamma   90.00
#
_symmetry.space_group_name_H-M   'P 1'
#
loop_
_entity.id
_entity.type
_entity.pdbx_description
1 polymer ?
#
loop_
_entity_poly.entity_id
_entity_poly.type
_entity_poly.pdbx_seq_one_letter_code
_entity_poly.pdbx_strand_id
1 'polypeptide(L)'
;MSGAAGQMANRCNPYESRPVEKGERAKGHLEEGIMNEETFNLSLRKFLKMVGVSSQNEIEKAVASALAEKAITGNEKLPATMTLEIAGVKLNVTFEGTIALE
;
A
#
# COMPACT_ATOMS: atom_id res chain seq x y z
N MET A 1 36.71 -31.87 48.70
CA MET A 1 37.08 -30.45 48.88
C MET A 1 36.70 -29.74 47.60
N SER A 2 35.63 -28.96 47.67
CA SER A 2 34.97 -28.31 46.54
C SER A 2 35.43 -26.85 46.42
N GLY A 3 35.56 -26.35 45.19
CA GLY A 3 35.90 -24.97 44.85
C GLY A 3 36.57 -24.96 43.47
N ALA A 4 36.22 -24.14 42.48
CA ALA A 4 35.37 -22.96 42.45
C ALA A 4 34.70 -22.90 41.06
N ALA A 5 33.39 -22.62 41.02
CA ALA A 5 32.71 -22.25 39.79
C ALA A 5 32.69 -20.72 39.71
N GLY A 6 33.28 -20.19 38.64
CA GLY A 6 33.42 -18.77 38.38
C GLY A 6 32.08 -18.06 38.22
N GLN A 7 32.01 -16.85 38.76
CA GLN A 7 31.09 -15.81 38.33
C GLN A 7 31.48 -15.35 36.93
N MET A 8 30.53 -15.19 36.00
CA MET A 8 30.48 -14.07 35.06
C MET A 8 29.07 -13.88 34.48
N ALA A 9 28.49 -12.72 34.83
CA ALA A 9 27.61 -11.86 34.06
C ALA A 9 26.32 -12.45 33.43
N ASN A 10 25.22 -12.36 34.19
CA ASN A 10 23.88 -12.21 33.58
C ASN A 10 23.81 -10.81 32.95
N ARG A 11 23.79 -10.75 31.61
CA ARG A 11 23.38 -9.56 30.87
C ARG A 11 21.90 -9.32 31.15
N CYS A 12 21.56 -8.24 31.85
CA CYS A 12 20.17 -7.78 31.92
C CYS A 12 19.65 -7.55 30.50
N ASN A 13 18.62 -8.31 30.12
CA ASN A 13 17.86 -8.10 28.90
C ASN A 13 16.93 -6.90 29.10
N PRO A 14 17.05 -5.82 28.31
CA PRO A 14 16.21 -4.63 28.46
C PRO A 14 14.73 -4.84 28.06
N TYR A 15 14.35 -6.04 27.61
CA TYR A 15 12.98 -6.38 27.20
C TYR A 15 12.27 -7.42 28.08
N GLU A 16 12.81 -7.78 29.24
CA GLU A 16 12.10 -8.66 30.20
C GLU A 16 11.16 -7.87 31.13
N SER A 17 9.90 -7.81 30.69
CA SER A 17 8.65 -7.83 31.45
C SER A 17 8.51 -6.92 32.68
N ARG A 18 8.03 -5.69 32.48
CA ARG A 18 7.38 -4.91 33.55
C ARG A 18 5.93 -5.35 33.73
N PRO A 19 5.43 -5.49 34.98
CA PRO A 19 4.02 -5.79 35.23
C PRO A 19 3.15 -4.60 34.82
N VAL A 20 2.07 -4.84 34.08
CA VAL A 20 1.09 -3.80 33.72
C VAL A 20 0.13 -3.63 34.89
N GLU A 21 0.36 -2.61 35.73
CA GLU A 21 -0.61 -2.22 36.74
C GLU A 21 -1.85 -1.59 36.08
N LYS A 22 -3.01 -2.05 36.54
CA LYS A 22 -4.34 -1.77 36.01
C LYS A 22 -4.79 -0.39 36.54
N GLY A 23 -4.19 0.68 36.04
CA GLY A 23 -4.53 2.07 36.34
C GLY A 23 -5.27 2.74 35.17
N GLU A 24 -6.26 3.56 35.49
CA GLU A 24 -7.19 4.25 34.60
C GLU A 24 -6.60 4.72 33.26
N ARG A 25 -7.19 4.24 32.15
CA ARG A 25 -6.99 4.82 30.82
C ARG A 25 -7.61 6.21 30.80
N ALA A 26 -6.83 7.21 31.21
CA ALA A 26 -7.07 8.59 30.81
C ALA A 26 -7.07 8.61 29.28
N LYS A 27 -8.26 8.72 28.69
CA LYS A 27 -8.45 8.99 27.27
C LYS A 27 -7.79 10.34 26.99
N GLY A 28 -6.54 10.32 26.55
CA GLY A 28 -5.95 11.41 25.81
C GLY A 28 -6.84 11.64 24.59
N HIS A 29 -7.66 12.67 24.67
CA HIS A 29 -8.41 13.22 23.54
C HIS A 29 -7.34 13.82 22.62
N LEU A 30 -6.74 12.96 21.79
CA LEU A 30 -5.86 13.36 20.72
C LEU A 30 -6.75 13.99 19.65
N GLU A 31 -6.69 15.33 19.63
CA GLU A 31 -7.00 16.22 18.52
C GLU A 31 -7.73 15.59 17.32
N GLU A 32 -9.06 15.77 17.27
CA GLU A 32 -9.85 15.57 16.05
C GLU A 32 -9.52 16.68 15.03
N GLY A 33 -8.41 16.48 14.31
CA GLY A 33 -7.85 17.44 13.37
C GLY A 33 -8.31 17.26 11.91
N ILE A 34 -8.93 18.31 11.37
CA ILE A 34 -8.77 18.89 10.02
C ILE A 34 -9.38 18.16 8.80
N MET A 35 -9.75 16.87 8.85
CA MET A 35 -10.48 16.22 7.74
C MET A 35 -11.37 15.08 8.21
N ASN A 36 -12.56 14.93 7.61
CA ASN A 36 -13.38 13.73 7.81
C ASN A 36 -12.72 12.54 7.08
N GLU A 37 -11.93 11.76 7.83
CA GLU A 37 -11.17 10.63 7.31
C GLU A 37 -12.05 9.53 6.69
N GLU A 38 -13.25 9.30 7.24
CA GLU A 38 -14.18 8.30 6.71
C GLU A 38 -14.66 8.71 5.32
N THR A 39 -15.06 9.97 5.17
CA THR A 39 -15.52 10.54 3.89
C THR A 39 -14.37 10.54 2.87
N PHE A 40 -13.17 10.95 3.29
CA PHE A 40 -12.00 10.94 2.43
C PHE A 40 -11.68 9.52 1.94
N ASN A 41 -11.51 8.55 2.85
CA ASN A 41 -11.18 7.18 2.49
C ASN A 41 -12.25 6.51 1.63
N LEU A 42 -13.53 6.76 1.92
CA LEU A 42 -14.62 6.24 1.12
C LEU A 42 -14.59 6.82 -0.31
N SER A 43 -14.39 8.13 -0.45
CA SER A 43 -14.34 8.79 -1.75
C SER A 43 -13.12 8.35 -2.57
N LEU A 44 -11.94 8.23 -1.93
CA LEU A 44 -10.72 7.75 -2.55
C LEU A 44 -10.88 6.32 -3.07
N ARG A 45 -11.42 5.40 -2.25
CA ARG A 45 -11.66 4.00 -2.69
C ARG A 45 -12.64 3.93 -3.86
N LYS A 46 -13.72 4.72 -3.82
CA LYS A 46 -14.68 4.81 -4.93
C LYS A 46 -14.01 5.29 -6.20
N PHE A 47 -13.19 6.34 -6.11
CA PHE A 47 -12.43 6.86 -7.24
C PHE A 47 -11.46 5.83 -7.83
N LEU A 48 -10.61 5.22 -7.00
CA LEU A 48 -9.65 4.22 -7.46
C LEU A 48 -10.33 2.99 -8.05
N LYS A 49 -11.47 2.55 -7.49
CA LYS A 49 -12.27 1.46 -8.08
C LYS A 49 -12.81 1.83 -9.46
N MET A 50 -13.36 3.04 -9.59
CA MET A 50 -13.87 3.53 -10.88
C MET A 50 -12.75 3.56 -11.93
N VAL A 51 -11.61 4.19 -11.60
CA VAL A 51 -10.45 4.28 -12.49
C VAL A 51 -9.98 2.90 -12.90
N GLY A 52 -9.76 1.99 -11.94
CA GLY A 52 -9.25 0.64 -12.24
C GLY A 52 -10.16 -0.17 -13.16
N VAL A 53 -11.47 -0.17 -12.91
CA VAL A 53 -12.45 -0.90 -13.75
C VAL A 53 -12.56 -0.26 -15.14
N SER A 54 -12.61 1.07 -15.22
CA SER A 54 -12.67 1.78 -16.50
C SER A 54 -11.41 1.57 -17.33
N SER A 55 -10.21 1.70 -16.73
CA SER A 55 -8.94 1.48 -17.44
C SER A 55 -8.82 0.05 -17.95
N GLN A 56 -9.25 -0.93 -17.16
CA GLN A 56 -9.24 -2.32 -17.58
C GLN A 56 -10.12 -2.54 -18.81
N ASN A 57 -11.37 -2.08 -18.77
CA ASN A 57 -12.30 -2.23 -19.90
C ASN A 57 -11.78 -1.58 -21.19
N GLU A 58 -11.16 -0.39 -21.08
CA GLU A 58 -10.59 0.30 -22.24
C GLU A 58 -9.36 -0.42 -22.80
N ILE A 59 -8.48 -0.95 -21.93
CA ILE A 59 -7.34 -1.79 -22.36
C ILE A 59 -7.84 -3.04 -23.09
N GLU A 60 -8.83 -3.74 -22.55
CA GLU A 60 -9.38 -4.95 -23.16
C GLU A 60 -9.96 -4.67 -24.55
N LYS A 61 -10.73 -3.59 -24.70
CA LYS A 61 -11.26 -3.16 -26.01
C LYS A 61 -10.14 -2.84 -27.00
N ALA A 62 -9.14 -2.07 -26.57
CA ALA A 62 -8.02 -1.67 -27.43
C ALA A 62 -7.22 -2.89 -27.90
N VAL A 63 -6.92 -3.83 -27.01
CA VAL A 63 -6.24 -5.09 -27.34
C VAL A 63 -7.09 -5.94 -28.29
N ALA A 64 -8.39 -6.07 -28.03
CA ALA A 64 -9.30 -6.82 -28.90
C ALA A 64 -9.38 -6.22 -30.31
N SER A 65 -9.46 -4.89 -30.43
CA SER A 65 -9.43 -4.20 -31.72
C SER A 65 -8.10 -4.41 -32.45
N ALA A 66 -6.96 -4.28 -31.75
CA ALA A 66 -5.65 -4.49 -32.34
C ALA A 66 -5.44 -5.92 -32.86
N LEU A 67 -5.98 -6.93 -32.16
CA LEU A 67 -5.99 -8.32 -32.62
C LEU A 67 -6.86 -8.50 -33.87
N ALA A 68 -8.06 -7.90 -33.89
CA ALA A 68 -8.97 -7.98 -35.03
C ALA A 68 -8.38 -7.33 -36.30
N GLU A 69 -7.64 -6.23 -36.12
CA GLU A 69 -6.93 -5.52 -37.19
C GLU A 69 -5.60 -6.18 -37.57
N LYS A 70 -5.19 -7.25 -36.87
CA LYS A 70 -3.89 -7.92 -37.01
C LYS A 70 -2.70 -6.96 -36.81
N ALA A 71 -2.89 -5.92 -36.01
CA ALA A 71 -1.83 -5.00 -35.60
C ALA A 71 -0.90 -5.65 -34.56
N ILE A 72 -1.43 -6.59 -33.77
CA ILE A 72 -0.68 -7.42 -32.81
C ILE A 72 -1.03 -8.90 -33.01
N THR A 73 -0.13 -9.79 -32.62
CA THR A 73 -0.30 -11.25 -32.76
C THR A 73 -0.85 -11.95 -31.53
N GLY A 74 -0.89 -11.27 -30.37
CA GLY A 74 -1.46 -11.81 -29.13
C GLY A 74 -0.47 -12.57 -28.23
N ASN A 75 0.82 -12.53 -28.53
CA ASN A 75 1.90 -13.10 -27.73
C ASN A 75 2.94 -12.05 -27.33
N GLU A 76 2.52 -10.79 -27.32
CA GLU A 76 3.41 -9.64 -27.11
C GLU A 76 3.34 -9.16 -25.65
N LYS A 77 4.38 -8.42 -25.28
CA LYS A 77 4.44 -7.66 -24.02
C LYS A 77 4.26 -6.19 -24.35
N LEU A 78 3.16 -5.62 -23.90
CA LEU A 78 2.80 -4.23 -24.14
C LEU A 78 3.29 -3.37 -22.97
N PRO A 79 4.34 -2.54 -23.14
CA PRO A 79 4.72 -1.58 -22.13
C PRO A 79 3.58 -0.57 -21.94
N ALA A 80 3.25 -0.29 -20.68
CA ALA A 80 2.14 0.58 -20.31
C ALA A 80 2.61 1.64 -19.32
N THR A 81 2.07 2.85 -19.47
CA THR A 81 2.33 3.98 -18.58
C THR A 81 1.01 4.58 -18.12
N MET A 82 0.88 4.83 -16.81
CA MET A 82 -0.28 5.50 -16.22
C MET A 82 0.19 6.71 -15.42
N THR A 83 -0.43 7.87 -15.63
CA THR A 83 -0.14 9.09 -14.88
C THR A 83 -1.32 9.44 -13.97
N LEU A 84 -1.05 9.61 -12.68
CA LEU A 84 -1.98 10.13 -11.69
C LEU A 84 -1.62 11.57 -11.36
N GLU A 85 -2.50 12.49 -11.69
CA GLU A 85 -2.35 13.91 -11.38
C GLU A 85 -3.50 14.39 -10.48
N ILE A 86 -3.15 15.09 -9.40
CA ILE A 86 -4.10 15.81 -8.55
C ILE A 86 -3.58 17.24 -8.37
N ALA A 87 -3.97 18.12 -9.28
CA ALA A 87 -3.50 19.51 -9.35
C ALA A 87 -3.67 20.27 -8.02
N GLY A 88 -4.79 20.05 -7.32
CA GLY A 88 -5.11 20.72 -6.05
C GLY A 88 -4.12 20.44 -4.92
N VAL A 89 -3.40 19.31 -4.97
CA VAL A 89 -2.34 18.97 -4.01
C VAL A 89 -0.96 18.85 -4.67
N LYS A 90 -0.84 19.28 -5.93
CA LYS A 90 0.39 19.20 -6.74
C LYS A 90 0.99 17.78 -6.79
N LEU A 91 0.14 16.75 -6.76
CA LEU A 91 0.57 15.38 -6.94
C LEU A 91 0.68 15.08 -8.44
N ASN A 92 1.82 14.58 -8.87
CA ASN A 92 2.03 14.04 -10.21
C ASN A 92 2.91 12.79 -10.07
N VAL A 93 2.34 11.63 -10.37
CA VAL A 93 3.02 10.34 -10.25
C VAL A 93 2.81 9.54 -11.52
N THR A 94 3.87 8.97 -12.04
CA THR A 94 3.85 8.07 -13.19
C THR A 94 4.13 6.65 -12.73
N PHE A 95 3.31 5.71 -13.21
CA PHE A 95 3.44 4.28 -12.99
C PHE A 95 3.79 3.63 -14.33
N GLU A 96 4.82 2.81 -14.33
CA GLU A 96 5.21 2.01 -15.50
C GLU A 96 4.95 0.54 -15.22
N GLY A 97 4.54 -0.17 -16.26
CA GLY A 97 4.22 -1.59 -16.18
C GLY A 97 4.31 -2.26 -17.54
N THR A 98 4.02 -3.55 -17.55
CA THR A 98 3.97 -4.35 -18.78
C THR A 98 2.75 -5.26 -18.72
N ILE A 99 1.96 -5.25 -19.79
CA ILE A 99 0.81 -6.12 -19.98
C ILE A 99 1.25 -7.25 -20.89
N ALA A 100 1.33 -8.47 -20.34
CA ALA A 100 1.64 -9.66 -21.11
C ALA A 100 0.36 -10.28 -21.67
N LEU A 101 0.37 -10.68 -22.93
CA LEU A 101 -0.74 -11.39 -23.59
C LEU A 101 -0.58 -12.93 -23.54
N GLU A 102 0.53 -13.41 -22.98
CA GLU A 102 0.89 -14.83 -22.76
C GLU A 102 1.54 -15.08 -21.40
#